data_AF-A0A9E1WPM6-F1
#
_entry.id   AF-A0A9E1WPM6-F1
#
_cell.length_a   1.000
_cell.length_b   1.000
_cell.length_c   1.000
_cell.angle_alpha   90.00
_cell.angle_beta   90.00
_cell.angle_gamma   90.00
#
_symmetry.space_group_name_H-M   'P 1'
#
loop_
_entity.id
_entity.type
_entity.pdbx_description
1 polymer ?
#
loop_
_entity_poly.entity_id
_entity_poly.type
_entity_poly.pdbx_seq_one_letter_code
_entity_poly.pdbx_strand_id
1 'polypeptide(L)'
;MIRLFFICLVAFAATAKADAPKLYKHQLQAPVAGLSATGSGLRLALKDGPVYMVGLAGSALKFSPARAVAPAKLGPNSLPDTVVATGSRGISAAWFIEPTRRYGHGVLGDAIEAGGLAARLSDGRVISISLDQHSVFEDRVPRLADMDGDGKDEILAVRSYLDRGAALTVIAPTKTRDALAIVGEAAAIGLSHRWLNPVGVGDFDGDGRIEAGVVITPHIGGTLQLYEWRGARLVPDHDTFGFSNHAMGSRELGLAAVADMNSDGVPDIILPDDTRRDLEVVTFKGGEAKTLFEISIGGRLAGPVAAADIDGDGRPEIAFVLTGDVLVIADPSP
;
A
#
# COMPACT_ATOMS: atom_id res chain seq x y z
N MET A 1 33.35 -5.29 -61.81
CA MET A 1 32.44 -5.63 -60.69
C MET A 1 32.83 -4.78 -59.50
N ILE A 2 32.02 -3.79 -59.16
CA ILE A 2 32.26 -2.84 -58.06
C ILE A 2 31.69 -3.45 -56.78
N ARG A 3 32.51 -3.62 -55.74
CA ARG A 3 32.05 -4.02 -54.39
C ARG A 3 31.60 -2.77 -53.64
N LEU A 4 30.30 -2.66 -53.38
CA LEU A 4 29.75 -1.70 -52.41
C LEU A 4 29.99 -2.24 -50.99
N PHE A 5 30.67 -1.46 -50.16
CA PHE A 5 30.67 -1.65 -48.70
C PHE A 5 29.47 -0.90 -48.12
N PHE A 6 28.55 -1.62 -47.49
CA PHE A 6 27.51 -1.03 -46.65
C PHE A 6 28.12 -0.69 -45.29
N ILE A 7 28.19 0.61 -44.97
CA ILE A 7 28.46 1.08 -43.62
C ILE A 7 27.12 1.11 -42.89
N CYS A 8 26.94 0.22 -41.91
CA CYS A 8 25.79 0.24 -41.02
C CYS A 8 26.04 1.33 -39.96
N LEU A 9 25.37 2.48 -40.10
CA LEU A 9 25.38 3.54 -39.10
C LEU A 9 24.37 3.13 -38.00
N VAL A 10 24.86 2.63 -36.87
CA VAL A 10 24.03 2.46 -35.67
C VAL A 10 23.90 3.84 -35.02
N ALA A 11 22.75 4.49 -35.22
CA ALA A 11 22.41 5.70 -34.50
C ALA A 11 22.02 5.33 -33.07
N PHE A 12 22.91 5.60 -32.11
CA PHE A 12 22.51 5.68 -30.71
C PHE A 12 21.67 6.95 -30.53
N ALA A 13 20.36 6.78 -30.38
CA ALA A 13 19.52 7.85 -29.86
C ALA A 13 19.92 8.09 -28.40
N ALA A 14 20.59 9.20 -28.14
CA ALA A 14 20.77 9.68 -26.77
C ALA A 14 19.38 10.03 -26.22
N THR A 15 18.88 9.20 -25.30
CA THR A 15 17.70 9.55 -24.50
C THR A 15 18.05 10.80 -23.69
N ALA A 16 17.32 11.89 -23.94
CA ALA A 16 17.42 13.09 -23.10
C ALA A 16 17.20 12.67 -21.64
N LYS A 17 18.13 13.04 -20.77
CA LYS A 17 18.02 12.82 -19.33
C LYS A 17 16.78 13.60 -18.88
N ALA A 18 15.76 12.92 -18.36
CA ALA A 18 14.63 13.60 -17.75
C ALA A 18 15.17 14.56 -16.68
N ASP A 19 14.61 15.78 -16.61
CA ASP A 19 14.97 16.72 -15.56
C ASP A 19 14.65 16.10 -14.20
N ALA A 20 15.50 16.38 -13.20
CA ALA A 20 15.32 15.80 -11.87
C ALA A 20 14.01 16.33 -11.25
N PRO A 21 13.26 15.50 -10.51
CA PRO A 21 11.99 15.90 -9.90
C PRO A 21 12.20 17.08 -8.96
N LYS A 22 11.24 17.99 -8.93
CA LYS A 22 11.26 19.13 -8.02
C LYS A 22 10.82 18.67 -6.63
N LEU A 23 11.67 18.92 -5.62
CA LEU A 23 11.42 18.49 -4.25
C LEU A 23 11.09 19.67 -3.34
N TYR A 24 9.93 19.61 -2.69
CA TYR A 24 9.48 20.56 -1.68
C TYR A 24 9.58 19.91 -0.31
N LYS A 25 10.40 20.46 0.60
CA LYS A 25 10.68 19.86 1.91
C LYS A 25 10.17 20.73 3.06
N HIS A 26 9.66 20.11 4.10
CA HIS A 26 9.24 20.78 5.33
C HIS A 26 9.51 19.92 6.57
N GLN A 27 10.15 20.50 7.57
CA GLN A 27 10.37 19.87 8.87
C GLN A 27 9.05 19.89 9.65
N LEU A 28 8.51 18.72 10.00
CA LEU A 28 7.32 18.62 10.81
C LEU A 28 7.65 18.86 12.29
N GLN A 29 6.67 19.39 13.02
CA GLN A 29 6.76 19.66 14.45
C GLN A 29 6.58 18.40 15.33
N ALA A 30 6.04 17.33 14.74
CA ALA A 30 5.77 16.06 15.41
C ALA A 30 5.71 14.93 14.38
N PRO A 31 5.84 13.65 14.82
CA PRO A 31 5.77 12.52 13.91
C PRO A 31 4.40 12.41 13.22
N VAL A 32 4.41 11.87 12.01
CA VAL A 32 3.19 11.63 11.23
C VAL A 32 2.36 10.51 11.85
N ALA A 33 1.06 10.75 11.98
CA ALA A 33 0.04 9.78 12.35
C ALA A 33 -0.69 9.22 11.12
N GLY A 34 -0.72 9.96 10.01
CA GLY A 34 -1.24 9.50 8.72
C GLY A 34 -1.02 10.53 7.62
N LEU A 35 -0.85 10.04 6.40
CA LEU A 35 -0.77 10.82 5.17
C LEU A 35 -1.62 10.12 4.12
N SER A 36 -2.53 10.84 3.49
CA SER A 36 -3.47 10.24 2.53
C SER A 36 -3.87 11.24 1.46
N ALA A 37 -4.02 10.77 0.22
CA ALA A 37 -4.67 11.51 -0.85
C ALA A 37 -6.15 11.78 -0.55
N THR A 38 -6.63 12.94 -0.98
CA THR A 38 -8.05 13.30 -1.02
C THR A 38 -8.36 13.84 -2.41
N GLY A 39 -9.64 13.95 -2.79
CA GLY A 39 -10.03 14.58 -4.08
C GLY A 39 -9.72 16.08 -4.20
N SER A 40 -8.91 16.65 -3.29
CA SER A 40 -8.59 18.08 -3.22
C SER A 40 -7.15 18.32 -2.72
N GLY A 41 -6.25 17.34 -2.86
CA GLY A 41 -4.86 17.40 -2.38
C GLY A 41 -4.54 16.33 -1.34
N LEU A 42 -3.65 16.65 -0.39
CA LEU A 42 -3.18 15.70 0.63
C LEU A 42 -3.68 16.06 2.03
N ARG A 43 -4.10 15.05 2.79
CA ARG A 43 -4.41 15.19 4.21
C ARG A 43 -3.27 14.63 5.05
N LEU A 44 -2.70 15.46 5.91
CA LEU A 44 -1.66 15.12 6.87
C LEU A 44 -2.23 15.17 8.29
N ALA A 45 -2.01 14.12 9.08
CA ALA A 45 -2.29 14.08 10.51
C ALA A 45 -1.00 13.86 11.29
N LEU A 46 -0.81 14.61 12.37
CA LEU A 46 0.34 14.49 13.27
C LEU A 46 -0.05 13.78 14.58
N LYS A 47 0.90 13.10 15.23
CA LYS A 47 0.65 12.32 16.45
C LYS A 47 0.31 13.18 17.67
N ASP A 48 0.67 14.45 17.66
CA ASP A 48 0.30 15.44 18.68
C ASP A 48 -1.11 16.02 18.48
N GLY A 49 -1.80 15.67 17.38
CA GLY A 49 -3.22 15.96 17.16
C GLY A 49 -3.59 16.85 15.96
N PRO A 50 -2.78 17.85 15.55
CA PRO A 50 -3.07 18.68 14.40
C PRO A 50 -3.26 17.90 13.10
N VAL A 51 -4.14 18.43 12.25
CA VAL A 51 -4.43 17.89 10.91
C VAL A 51 -4.44 19.04 9.91
N TYR A 52 -3.84 18.82 8.76
CA TYR A 52 -3.72 19.80 7.68
C TYR A 52 -4.16 19.22 6.34
N MET A 53 -4.74 20.06 5.50
CA MET A 53 -4.62 19.90 4.05
C MET A 53 -3.28 20.49 3.63
N VAL A 54 -2.48 19.72 2.91
CA VAL A 54 -1.20 20.13 2.36
C VAL A 54 -1.37 20.38 0.87
N GLY A 55 -0.94 21.56 0.44
CA GLY A 55 -0.94 22.00 -0.95
C GLY A 55 0.37 22.65 -1.33
N LEU A 56 0.47 23.11 -2.58
CA LEU A 56 1.60 23.90 -3.07
C LEU A 56 1.22 25.39 -3.17
N ALA A 57 2.19 26.27 -2.88
CA ALA A 57 2.09 27.71 -3.07
C ALA A 57 3.42 28.23 -3.62
N GLY A 58 3.54 28.25 -4.95
CA GLY A 58 4.80 28.58 -5.62
C GLY A 58 5.87 27.53 -5.36
N SER A 59 6.96 27.90 -4.69
CA SER A 59 8.06 26.98 -4.32
C SER A 59 7.97 26.41 -2.90
N ALA A 60 6.85 26.60 -2.20
CA ALA A 60 6.70 26.21 -0.80
C ALA A 60 5.45 25.35 -0.56
N LEU A 61 5.52 24.52 0.50
CA LEU A 61 4.36 23.80 1.01
C LEU A 61 3.42 24.74 1.76
N LYS A 62 2.13 24.60 1.50
CA LYS A 62 1.05 25.32 2.19
C LYS A 62 0.27 24.36 3.07
N PHE A 63 0.16 24.70 4.35
CA PHE A 63 -0.61 23.94 5.33
C PHE A 63 -1.88 24.70 5.70
N SER A 64 -3.03 24.12 5.42
CA SER A 64 -4.33 24.68 5.79
C SER A 64 -4.96 23.78 6.86
N PRO A 65 -5.40 24.32 8.03
CA PRO A 65 -6.02 23.49 9.06
C PRO A 65 -7.18 22.67 8.50
N ALA A 66 -7.21 21.38 8.85
CA ALA A 66 -8.25 20.46 8.44
C ALA A 66 -8.90 19.82 9.66
N ARG A 67 -10.13 19.35 9.48
CA ARG A 67 -10.86 18.69 10.55
C ARG A 67 -10.18 17.35 10.89
N ALA A 68 -9.89 17.16 12.17
CA ALA A 68 -9.54 15.84 12.68
C ALA A 68 -10.76 14.92 12.58
N VAL A 69 -10.59 13.77 11.95
CA VAL A 69 -11.55 12.68 12.05
C VAL A 69 -11.24 11.97 13.36
N ALA A 70 -12.17 12.03 14.31
CA ALA A 70 -11.99 11.30 15.56
C ALA A 70 -11.86 9.81 15.25
N PRO A 71 -10.87 9.11 15.82
CA PRO A 71 -10.76 7.67 15.63
C PRO A 71 -12.04 7.00 16.10
N ALA A 72 -12.44 5.94 15.40
CA ALA A 72 -13.61 5.17 15.79
C ALA A 72 -13.42 4.64 17.22
N LYS A 73 -14.40 4.86 18.09
CA LYS A 73 -14.42 4.25 19.41
C LYS A 73 -14.78 2.78 19.25
N LEU A 74 -13.78 1.92 19.27
CA LEU A 74 -13.97 0.48 19.18
C LEU A 74 -14.15 -0.14 20.59
N GLY A 75 -14.76 -1.32 20.63
CA GLY A 75 -14.96 -2.06 21.88
C GLY A 75 -13.64 -2.64 22.42
N PRO A 76 -13.62 -3.10 23.69
CA PRO A 76 -12.42 -3.61 24.36
C PRO A 76 -11.83 -4.88 23.72
N ASN A 77 -12.59 -5.59 22.87
CA ASN A 77 -12.10 -6.76 22.12
C ASN A 77 -11.31 -6.38 20.86
N SER A 78 -11.12 -5.10 20.56
CA SER A 78 -10.42 -4.68 19.34
C SER A 78 -8.92 -4.77 19.53
N LEU A 79 -8.19 -5.09 18.46
CA LEU A 79 -6.73 -5.01 18.48
C LEU A 79 -6.34 -3.56 18.85
N PRO A 80 -5.48 -3.33 19.87
CA PRO A 80 -5.28 -2.01 20.47
C PRO A 80 -4.89 -0.89 19.50
N ASP A 81 -4.22 -1.25 18.42
CA ASP A 81 -3.63 -0.35 17.44
C ASP A 81 -4.16 -0.60 16.03
N THR A 82 -5.30 -1.29 15.88
CA THR A 82 -5.96 -1.43 14.58
C THR A 82 -6.35 -0.07 14.01
N VAL A 83 -6.15 0.08 12.70
CA VAL A 83 -6.72 1.19 11.94
C VAL A 83 -8.00 0.68 11.30
N VAL A 84 -9.09 1.41 11.54
CA VAL A 84 -10.38 1.09 10.94
C VAL A 84 -10.35 1.45 9.47
N ALA A 85 -10.50 0.42 8.62
CA ALA A 85 -10.76 0.61 7.21
C ALA A 85 -12.19 1.13 7.03
N THR A 86 -12.41 2.09 6.14
CA THR A 86 -13.74 2.63 5.84
C THR A 86 -14.06 2.43 4.37
N GLY A 87 -15.28 1.99 4.08
CA GLY A 87 -15.75 1.70 2.73
C GLY A 87 -17.16 2.23 2.51
N SER A 88 -17.62 2.13 1.27
CA SER A 88 -18.97 2.56 0.85
C SER A 88 -19.72 1.51 0.05
N ARG A 89 -19.07 0.42 -0.37
CA ARG A 89 -19.64 -0.64 -1.21
C ARG A 89 -20.02 -1.86 -0.37
N GLY A 90 -21.02 -1.69 0.50
CA GLY A 90 -21.59 -2.78 1.32
C GLY A 90 -20.90 -3.01 2.67
N ILE A 91 -19.58 -2.80 2.77
CA ILE A 91 -18.85 -2.76 4.03
C ILE A 91 -18.50 -1.30 4.35
N SER A 92 -19.07 -0.79 5.45
CA SER A 92 -18.84 0.60 5.88
C SER A 92 -17.59 0.76 6.75
N ALA A 93 -17.23 -0.28 7.50
CA ALA A 93 -16.00 -0.30 8.28
C ALA A 93 -15.48 -1.73 8.52
N ALA A 94 -14.17 -1.91 8.66
CA ALA A 94 -13.56 -3.17 9.08
C ALA A 94 -12.36 -2.93 10.02
N TRP A 95 -12.17 -3.81 11.01
CA TRP A 95 -11.09 -3.71 11.99
C TRP A 95 -10.74 -5.07 12.60
N PHE A 96 -9.52 -5.19 13.13
CA PHE A 96 -9.05 -6.41 13.77
C PHE A 96 -9.52 -6.51 15.23
N ILE A 97 -9.82 -7.74 15.67
CA ILE A 97 -10.33 -8.07 17.01
C ILE A 97 -9.56 -9.25 17.62
N GLU A 98 -9.86 -9.57 18.88
CA GLU A 98 -9.32 -10.71 19.62
C GLU A 98 -7.78 -10.67 19.74
N PRO A 99 -7.20 -9.64 20.38
CA PRO A 99 -5.75 -9.53 20.54
C PRO A 99 -5.18 -10.79 21.21
N THR A 100 -4.12 -11.33 20.63
CA THR A 100 -3.51 -12.59 21.05
C THR A 100 -1.98 -12.50 21.02
N ARG A 101 -1.30 -13.40 21.71
CA ARG A 101 0.17 -13.52 21.71
C ARG A 101 0.65 -14.88 21.21
N ARG A 102 -0.21 -15.61 20.48
CA ARG A 102 0.05 -17.01 20.11
C ARG A 102 1.09 -17.17 19.01
N TYR A 103 1.34 -16.13 18.21
CA TYR A 103 2.34 -16.13 17.15
C TYR A 103 3.58 -15.35 17.59
N GLY A 104 3.42 -14.10 18.01
CA GLY A 104 4.45 -13.33 18.71
C GLY A 104 5.69 -13.04 17.87
N HIS A 105 5.52 -12.71 16.59
CA HIS A 105 6.63 -12.50 15.66
C HIS A 105 7.37 -11.18 15.92
N GLY A 106 6.66 -10.12 16.33
CA GLY A 106 7.31 -8.85 16.64
C GLY A 106 7.51 -7.92 15.44
N VAL A 107 7.12 -8.32 14.22
CA VAL A 107 7.44 -7.57 13.00
C VAL A 107 6.83 -6.17 13.02
N LEU A 108 5.69 -6.00 13.68
CA LEU A 108 4.97 -4.73 13.82
C LEU A 108 5.36 -3.95 15.09
N GLY A 109 6.38 -4.39 15.84
CA GLY A 109 6.89 -3.70 17.01
C GLY A 109 6.20 -4.05 18.33
N ASP A 110 5.28 -5.01 18.36
CA ASP A 110 4.92 -5.79 19.54
C ASP A 110 4.65 -7.25 19.16
N ALA A 111 4.39 -8.08 20.17
CA ALA A 111 4.04 -9.49 20.02
C ALA A 111 2.53 -9.71 20.15
N ILE A 112 1.71 -8.75 19.71
CA ILE A 112 0.25 -8.84 19.75
C ILE A 112 -0.30 -8.87 18.32
N GLU A 113 -0.84 -10.00 17.94
CA GLU A 113 -1.55 -10.17 16.67
C GLU A 113 -3.06 -10.29 16.89
N ALA A 114 -3.83 -10.31 15.80
CA ALA A 114 -5.29 -10.42 15.87
C ALA A 114 -5.78 -11.86 15.68
N GLY A 115 -6.66 -12.30 16.57
CA GLY A 115 -7.34 -13.58 16.49
C GLY A 115 -8.54 -13.58 15.54
N GLY A 116 -9.11 -12.41 15.24
CA GLY A 116 -10.26 -12.28 14.39
C GLY A 116 -10.35 -10.93 13.69
N LEU A 117 -11.39 -10.79 12.87
CA LEU A 117 -11.72 -9.58 12.13
C LEU A 117 -13.22 -9.31 12.26
N ALA A 118 -13.58 -8.05 12.47
CA ALA A 118 -14.96 -7.58 12.47
C ALA A 118 -15.18 -6.59 11.32
N ALA A 119 -16.39 -6.60 10.78
CA ALA A 119 -16.84 -5.66 9.76
C ALA A 119 -18.24 -5.15 10.09
N ARG A 120 -18.43 -3.85 9.88
CA ARG A 120 -19.74 -3.20 9.90
C ARG A 120 -20.24 -3.09 8.46
N LEU A 121 -21.39 -3.67 8.20
CA LEU A 121 -22.07 -3.55 6.90
C LEU A 121 -22.73 -2.17 6.77
N SER A 122 -23.09 -1.79 5.55
CA SER A 122 -23.76 -0.50 5.27
C SER A 122 -25.13 -0.37 5.96
N ASP A 123 -25.77 -1.49 6.30
CA ASP A 123 -27.02 -1.52 7.08
C ASP A 123 -26.81 -1.38 8.60
N GLY A 124 -25.55 -1.26 9.04
CA GLY A 124 -25.17 -1.07 10.43
C GLY A 124 -24.91 -2.36 11.22
N ARG A 125 -25.25 -3.54 10.68
CA ARG A 125 -24.92 -4.83 11.32
C ARG A 125 -23.41 -4.99 11.43
N VAL A 126 -22.97 -5.60 12.53
CA VAL A 126 -21.56 -5.96 12.75
C VAL A 126 -21.45 -7.48 12.72
N ILE A 127 -20.65 -7.99 11.80
CA ILE A 127 -20.36 -9.40 11.62
C ILE A 127 -18.86 -9.64 11.80
N SER A 128 -18.46 -10.87 12.08
CA SER A 128 -17.05 -11.19 12.34
C SER A 128 -16.65 -12.59 11.88
N ILE A 129 -15.34 -12.82 11.89
CA ILE A 129 -14.69 -14.13 11.82
C ILE A 129 -13.62 -14.21 12.89
N SER A 130 -13.51 -15.37 13.55
CA SER A 130 -12.40 -15.72 14.43
C SER A 130 -11.60 -16.85 13.77
N LEU A 131 -10.28 -16.73 13.79
CA LEU A 131 -9.37 -17.74 13.27
C LEU A 131 -9.22 -18.89 14.28
N ASP A 132 -8.78 -20.04 13.77
CA ASP A 132 -8.33 -21.15 14.60
C ASP A 132 -7.04 -20.81 15.38
N GLN A 133 -6.62 -21.73 16.24
CA GLN A 133 -5.38 -21.57 17.02
C GLN A 133 -4.11 -21.75 16.20
N HIS A 134 -4.19 -22.05 14.90
CA HIS A 134 -3.03 -22.31 14.04
C HIS A 134 -2.63 -21.12 13.16
N SER A 135 -3.36 -20.01 13.26
CA SER A 135 -3.10 -18.80 12.49
C SER A 135 -3.51 -17.54 13.25
N VAL A 136 -2.98 -16.39 12.82
CA VAL A 136 -3.36 -15.05 13.28
C VAL A 136 -3.50 -14.13 12.06
N PHE A 137 -4.21 -13.02 12.21
CA PHE A 137 -4.02 -11.88 11.31
C PHE A 137 -2.85 -11.05 11.83
N GLU A 138 -1.76 -11.01 11.06
CA GLU A 138 -0.55 -10.25 11.36
C GLU A 138 -0.56 -8.95 10.55
N ASP A 139 -1.52 -8.09 10.89
CA ASP A 139 -1.83 -6.85 10.20
C ASP A 139 -2.52 -5.88 11.18
N ARG A 140 -2.55 -4.60 10.82
CA ARG A 140 -3.20 -3.52 11.58
C ARG A 140 -4.34 -2.89 10.82
N VAL A 141 -4.32 -2.97 9.48
CA VAL A 141 -5.24 -2.26 8.60
C VAL A 141 -5.88 -3.24 7.62
N PRO A 142 -7.15 -3.63 7.81
CA PRO A 142 -7.90 -4.30 6.75
C PRO A 142 -7.94 -3.42 5.50
N ARG A 143 -7.93 -4.01 4.31
CA ARG A 143 -8.05 -3.24 3.05
C ARG A 143 -9.35 -3.61 2.38
N LEU A 144 -10.14 -2.61 2.00
CA LEU A 144 -11.44 -2.80 1.35
C LEU A 144 -11.28 -2.58 -0.15
N ALA A 145 -11.63 -3.58 -0.95
CA ALA A 145 -11.60 -3.50 -2.40
C ALA A 145 -12.60 -4.47 -3.02
N ASP A 146 -13.19 -4.05 -4.13
CA ASP A 146 -14.02 -4.90 -4.98
C ASP A 146 -13.10 -5.77 -5.84
N MET A 147 -12.77 -6.96 -5.32
CA MET A 147 -11.75 -7.83 -5.90
C MET A 147 -12.32 -8.70 -7.02
N ASP A 148 -13.63 -8.95 -7.04
CA ASP A 148 -14.30 -9.75 -8.08
C ASP A 148 -15.11 -8.91 -9.08
N GLY A 149 -15.20 -7.59 -8.87
CA GLY A 149 -15.87 -6.65 -9.77
C GLY A 149 -17.39 -6.67 -9.66
N ASP A 150 -17.97 -7.22 -8.59
CA ASP A 150 -19.42 -7.29 -8.37
C ASP A 150 -20.04 -5.97 -7.85
N GLY A 151 -19.20 -4.97 -7.57
CA GLY A 151 -19.59 -3.67 -7.02
C GLY A 151 -19.66 -3.63 -5.50
N LYS A 152 -19.20 -4.67 -4.78
CA LYS A 152 -19.09 -4.71 -3.32
C LYS A 152 -17.64 -4.86 -2.89
N ASP A 153 -17.30 -4.31 -1.74
CA ASP A 153 -15.96 -4.49 -1.20
C ASP A 153 -15.84 -5.86 -0.50
N GLU A 154 -14.78 -6.58 -0.83
CA GLU A 154 -14.16 -7.61 0.01
C GLU A 154 -13.13 -6.98 0.96
N ILE A 155 -12.69 -7.78 1.93
CA ILE A 155 -11.64 -7.41 2.88
C ILE A 155 -10.38 -8.23 2.58
N LEU A 156 -9.26 -7.55 2.30
CA LEU A 156 -7.95 -8.16 2.31
C LEU A 156 -7.26 -8.01 3.67
N ALA A 157 -6.61 -9.08 4.10
CA ALA A 157 -5.82 -9.13 5.32
C ALA A 157 -4.59 -10.05 5.16
N VAL A 158 -3.55 -9.80 5.96
CA VAL A 158 -2.39 -10.70 6.06
C VAL A 158 -2.65 -11.74 7.14
N ARG A 159 -2.76 -13.02 6.75
CA ARG A 159 -2.92 -14.14 7.67
C ARG A 159 -1.61 -14.90 7.81
N SER A 160 -1.08 -14.97 9.03
CA SER A 160 0.14 -15.71 9.34
C SER A 160 -0.16 -17.04 10.00
N TYR A 161 0.35 -18.12 9.42
CA TYR A 161 0.29 -19.46 9.96
C TYR A 161 1.47 -19.71 10.89
N LEU A 162 1.21 -20.38 12.02
CA LEU A 162 2.25 -20.70 13.02
C LEU A 162 3.40 -21.53 12.44
N ASP A 163 3.14 -22.34 11.41
CA ASP A 163 4.08 -23.30 10.84
C ASP A 163 4.58 -22.96 9.42
N ARG A 164 3.89 -22.08 8.68
CA ARG A 164 4.16 -21.87 7.24
C ARG A 164 4.14 -20.41 6.72
N GLY A 165 4.23 -19.44 7.62
CA GLY A 165 4.34 -18.02 7.26
C GLY A 165 3.03 -17.39 6.79
N ALA A 166 3.12 -16.19 6.24
CA ALA A 166 1.99 -15.37 5.84
C ALA A 166 1.35 -15.78 4.51
N ALA A 167 0.07 -15.48 4.36
CA ALA A 167 -0.65 -15.49 3.11
C ALA A 167 -1.51 -14.23 3.03
N LEU A 168 -1.71 -13.74 1.81
CA LEU A 168 -2.76 -12.74 1.56
C LEU A 168 -4.11 -13.47 1.51
N THR A 169 -5.10 -12.95 2.23
CA THR A 169 -6.41 -13.58 2.40
C THR A 169 -7.52 -12.61 2.02
N VAL A 170 -8.50 -13.09 1.24
CA VAL A 170 -9.74 -12.38 0.88
C VAL A 170 -10.87 -12.89 1.77
N ILE A 171 -11.56 -11.97 2.42
CA ILE A 171 -12.63 -12.23 3.40
C ILE A 171 -13.87 -11.46 2.96
N ALA A 172 -15.02 -12.13 2.96
CA ALA A 172 -16.30 -11.53 2.56
C ALA A 172 -17.45 -11.92 3.50
N PRO A 173 -18.52 -11.11 3.56
CA PRO A 173 -19.77 -11.50 4.20
C PRO A 173 -20.35 -12.77 3.56
N THR A 174 -20.76 -13.75 4.36
CA THR A 174 -21.40 -14.95 3.80
C THR A 174 -22.83 -14.68 3.37
N LYS A 175 -23.28 -15.33 2.29
CA LYS A 175 -24.68 -15.25 1.83
C LYS A 175 -25.68 -16.01 2.73
N THR A 176 -25.19 -16.90 3.59
CA THR A 176 -26.02 -17.89 4.32
C THR A 176 -26.15 -17.62 5.81
N ARG A 177 -25.31 -16.75 6.39
CA ARG A 177 -25.34 -16.37 7.82
C ARG A 177 -24.72 -14.99 8.04
N ASP A 178 -25.01 -14.40 9.18
CA ASP A 178 -24.43 -13.12 9.61
C ASP A 178 -23.01 -13.32 10.16
N ALA A 179 -22.08 -13.71 9.28
CA ALA A 179 -20.67 -13.93 9.58
C ALA A 179 -19.79 -13.57 8.38
N LEU A 180 -18.52 -13.34 8.65
CA LEU A 180 -17.48 -13.28 7.62
C LEU A 180 -16.94 -14.70 7.33
N ALA A 181 -16.44 -14.91 6.12
CA ALA A 181 -15.70 -16.12 5.74
C ALA A 181 -14.51 -15.77 4.86
N ILE A 182 -13.46 -16.59 4.95
CA ILE A 182 -12.38 -16.59 3.96
C ILE A 182 -12.94 -17.17 2.66
N VAL A 183 -12.86 -16.39 1.59
CA VAL A 183 -13.37 -16.75 0.26
C VAL A 183 -12.26 -16.91 -0.78
N GLY A 184 -11.06 -16.41 -0.49
CA GLY A 184 -9.87 -16.60 -1.30
C GLY A 184 -8.60 -16.49 -0.45
N GLU A 185 -7.54 -17.19 -0.83
CA GLU A 185 -6.24 -17.09 -0.15
C GLU A 185 -5.09 -17.42 -1.11
N ALA A 186 -3.95 -16.75 -0.93
CA ALA A 186 -2.69 -17.09 -1.59
C ALA A 186 -2.03 -18.31 -0.92
N ALA A 187 -1.06 -18.92 -1.58
CA ALA A 187 -0.20 -19.89 -0.91
C ALA A 187 0.62 -19.21 0.20
N ALA A 188 0.77 -19.88 1.33
CA ALA A 188 1.60 -19.36 2.41
C ALA A 188 3.08 -19.32 2.00
N ILE A 189 3.79 -18.26 2.39
CA ILE A 189 5.12 -17.90 1.85
C ILE A 189 6.29 -18.62 2.54
N GLY A 190 6.10 -19.86 2.94
CA GLY A 190 7.19 -20.76 3.34
C GLY A 190 7.23 -21.10 4.82
N LEU A 191 8.20 -20.56 5.57
CA LEU A 191 8.41 -20.88 6.98
C LEU A 191 7.65 -19.93 7.91
N SER A 192 7.43 -20.33 9.16
CA SER A 192 6.99 -19.43 10.23
C SER A 192 7.83 -18.14 10.25
N HIS A 193 7.20 -17.01 10.61
CA HIS A 193 7.79 -15.67 10.63
C HIS A 193 8.18 -15.10 9.25
N ARG A 194 7.82 -15.76 8.15
CA ARG A 194 7.80 -15.10 6.83
C ARG A 194 6.55 -14.25 6.72
N TRP A 195 6.73 -12.96 6.50
CA TRP A 195 5.66 -11.98 6.45
C TRP A 195 5.68 -11.21 5.12
N LEU A 196 4.54 -10.64 4.75
CA LEU A 196 4.36 -9.80 3.57
C LEU A 196 3.63 -8.51 3.97
N ASN A 197 3.93 -7.41 3.28
CA ASN A 197 3.23 -6.15 3.49
C ASN A 197 2.47 -5.74 2.23
N PRO A 198 1.13 -5.59 2.29
CA PRO A 198 0.38 -5.16 1.12
C PRO A 198 0.70 -3.73 0.69
N VAL A 199 0.65 -3.52 -0.62
CA VAL A 199 0.93 -2.25 -1.30
C VAL A 199 -0.37 -1.53 -1.68
N GLY A 200 -1.31 -2.27 -2.28
CA GLY A 200 -2.55 -1.72 -2.78
C GLY A 200 -3.30 -2.72 -3.65
N VAL A 201 -4.40 -2.27 -4.25
CA VAL A 201 -5.27 -3.05 -5.12
C VAL A 201 -5.61 -2.21 -6.34
N GLY A 202 -5.59 -2.81 -7.54
CA GLY A 202 -5.94 -2.17 -8.80
C GLY A 202 -5.71 -3.11 -9.97
N ASP A 203 -6.20 -2.71 -11.15
CA ASP A 203 -5.89 -3.34 -12.44
C ASP A 203 -4.48 -2.91 -12.86
N PHE A 204 -3.45 -3.57 -12.34
CA PHE A 204 -2.07 -3.07 -12.45
C PHE A 204 -1.42 -3.40 -13.79
N ASP A 205 -1.94 -4.40 -14.52
CA ASP A 205 -1.41 -4.81 -15.82
C ASP A 205 -2.28 -4.34 -17.02
N GLY A 206 -3.50 -3.86 -16.74
CA GLY A 206 -4.43 -3.30 -17.72
C GLY A 206 -5.28 -4.36 -18.43
N ASP A 207 -5.39 -5.58 -17.90
CA ASP A 207 -6.21 -6.66 -18.48
C ASP A 207 -7.71 -6.54 -18.13
N GLY A 208 -8.06 -5.60 -17.23
CA GLY A 208 -9.42 -5.32 -16.78
C GLY A 208 -9.85 -6.14 -15.57
N ARG A 209 -8.96 -6.94 -14.97
CA ARG A 209 -9.16 -7.60 -13.67
C ARG A 209 -8.41 -6.82 -12.59
N ILE A 210 -8.66 -7.22 -11.36
CA ILE A 210 -8.15 -6.52 -10.18
C ILE A 210 -7.13 -7.41 -9.49
N GLU A 211 -5.93 -6.87 -9.30
CA GLU A 211 -4.85 -7.54 -8.59
C GLU A 211 -4.61 -6.87 -7.23
N ALA A 212 -4.20 -7.68 -6.27
CA ALA A 212 -3.69 -7.21 -5.00
C ALA A 212 -2.15 -7.29 -5.01
N GLY A 213 -1.50 -6.15 -4.84
CA GLY A 213 -0.04 -6.03 -4.77
C GLY A 213 0.48 -6.18 -3.34
N VAL A 214 1.55 -6.94 -3.15
CA VAL A 214 2.24 -7.10 -1.86
C VAL A 214 3.76 -7.13 -2.04
N VAL A 215 4.51 -6.73 -1.02
CA VAL A 215 5.94 -7.04 -0.93
C VAL A 215 6.13 -8.24 -0.01
N ILE A 216 6.59 -9.35 -0.55
CA ILE A 216 6.89 -10.59 0.15
C ILE A 216 8.26 -10.47 0.82
N THR A 217 8.30 -10.72 2.13
CA THR A 217 9.52 -10.66 2.96
C THR A 217 10.30 -9.35 2.78
N PRO A 218 9.70 -8.18 3.10
CA PRO A 218 10.30 -6.87 2.84
C PRO A 218 11.62 -6.61 3.59
N HIS A 219 12.06 -7.52 4.47
CA HIS A 219 13.32 -7.43 5.21
C HIS A 219 14.37 -8.44 4.75
N ILE A 220 14.05 -9.25 3.73
CA ILE A 220 14.90 -10.35 3.26
C ILE A 220 14.87 -10.45 1.73
N GLY A 221 13.71 -10.81 1.15
CA GLY A 221 13.58 -11.05 -0.29
C GLY A 221 13.13 -9.83 -1.07
N GLY A 222 12.17 -9.06 -0.54
CA GLY A 222 11.72 -7.82 -1.16
C GLY A 222 11.07 -8.00 -2.53
N THR A 223 10.35 -9.11 -2.73
CA THR A 223 9.64 -9.40 -3.97
C THR A 223 8.30 -8.66 -3.99
N LEU A 224 8.11 -7.75 -4.94
CA LEU A 224 6.79 -7.19 -5.26
C LEU A 224 6.03 -8.23 -6.10
N GLN A 225 4.94 -8.74 -5.57
CA GLN A 225 4.09 -9.74 -6.20
C GLN A 225 2.67 -9.18 -6.38
N LEU A 226 2.13 -9.31 -7.58
CA LEU A 226 0.72 -9.13 -7.87
C LEU A 226 -0.02 -10.47 -7.77
N TYR A 227 -1.18 -10.45 -7.13
CA TYR A 227 -2.07 -11.60 -7.01
C TYR A 227 -3.42 -11.29 -7.64
N GLU A 228 -3.86 -12.14 -8.55
CA GLU A 228 -5.21 -12.12 -9.11
C GLU A 228 -6.11 -13.10 -8.37
N TRP A 229 -7.38 -12.75 -8.15
CA TRP A 229 -8.33 -13.64 -7.50
C TRP A 229 -9.02 -14.57 -8.52
N ARG A 230 -8.75 -15.88 -8.43
CA ARG A 230 -9.35 -16.91 -9.29
C ARG A 230 -10.01 -18.02 -8.47
N GLY A 231 -11.34 -18.03 -8.47
CA GLY A 231 -12.12 -19.00 -7.70
C GLY A 231 -11.89 -18.85 -6.20
N ALA A 232 -11.35 -19.87 -5.54
CA ALA A 232 -11.05 -19.83 -4.11
C ALA A 232 -9.59 -19.47 -3.79
N ARG A 233 -8.81 -19.00 -4.77
CA ARG A 233 -7.37 -18.76 -4.63
C ARG A 233 -6.96 -17.39 -5.14
N LEU A 234 -6.04 -16.76 -4.44
CA LEU A 234 -5.21 -15.70 -5.00
C LEU A 234 -4.01 -16.37 -5.67
N VAL A 235 -3.85 -16.17 -6.98
CA VAL A 235 -2.77 -16.77 -7.77
C VAL A 235 -1.73 -15.71 -8.12
N PRO A 236 -0.42 -16.03 -8.06
CA PRO A 236 0.61 -15.15 -8.58
C PRO A 236 0.33 -14.82 -10.06
N ASP A 237 0.43 -13.55 -10.40
CA ASP A 237 0.23 -13.06 -11.77
C ASP A 237 1.52 -12.46 -12.33
N HIS A 238 1.97 -11.32 -11.80
CA HIS A 238 3.25 -10.70 -12.12
C HIS A 238 4.12 -10.47 -10.89
N ASP A 239 5.44 -10.43 -11.07
CA ASP A 239 6.37 -10.10 -10.00
C ASP A 239 7.62 -9.36 -10.46
N THR A 240 8.28 -8.73 -9.50
CA THR A 240 9.64 -8.21 -9.60
C THR A 240 10.25 -8.16 -8.19
N PHE A 241 11.52 -7.77 -8.05
CA PHE A 241 12.23 -7.77 -6.76
C PHE A 241 13.06 -6.49 -6.59
N GLY A 242 13.52 -6.26 -5.36
CA GLY A 242 14.38 -5.12 -5.01
C GLY A 242 13.71 -4.09 -4.11
N PHE A 243 12.62 -4.43 -3.43
CA PHE A 243 11.79 -3.46 -2.71
C PHE A 243 11.69 -3.75 -1.21
N SER A 244 11.61 -2.69 -0.40
CA SER A 244 11.38 -2.81 1.05
C SER A 244 10.34 -1.79 1.53
N ASN A 245 9.06 -2.12 1.40
CA ASN A 245 7.95 -1.25 1.83
C ASN A 245 7.63 -1.37 3.35
N HIS A 246 8.57 -1.84 4.17
CA HIS A 246 8.35 -1.93 5.62
C HIS A 246 9.66 -1.90 6.40
N ALA A 247 9.66 -1.20 7.55
CA ALA A 247 10.76 -1.25 8.49
C ALA A 247 10.48 -2.26 9.61
N MET A 248 11.35 -3.25 9.81
CA MET A 248 11.19 -4.23 10.88
C MET A 248 10.99 -3.55 12.25
N GLY A 249 9.92 -3.93 12.96
CA GLY A 249 9.52 -3.36 14.24
C GLY A 249 8.72 -2.06 14.15
N SER A 250 8.43 -1.55 12.95
CA SER A 250 7.61 -0.36 12.77
C SER A 250 6.12 -0.68 12.79
N ARG A 251 5.33 0.29 13.23
CA ARG A 251 3.87 0.27 13.09
C ARG A 251 3.43 0.77 11.71
N GLU A 252 4.27 1.52 11.01
CA GLU A 252 3.93 2.10 9.72
C GLU A 252 3.92 1.04 8.62
N LEU A 253 2.80 0.86 7.93
CA LEU A 253 2.61 -0.11 6.85
C LEU A 253 2.52 0.54 5.46
N GLY A 254 2.29 1.86 5.39
CA GLY A 254 1.99 2.60 4.17
C GLY A 254 3.20 3.19 3.46
N LEU A 255 4.34 2.51 3.43
CA LEU A 255 5.54 2.98 2.68
C LEU A 255 5.37 2.86 1.15
N ALA A 256 4.19 2.56 0.65
CA ALA A 256 3.89 2.48 -0.77
C ALA A 256 2.56 3.18 -1.06
N ALA A 257 2.40 3.63 -2.30
CA ALA A 257 1.18 4.23 -2.81
C ALA A 257 0.88 3.69 -4.22
N VAL A 258 -0.34 3.93 -4.68
CA VAL A 258 -0.81 3.54 -6.01
C VAL A 258 -1.45 4.77 -6.66
N ALA A 259 -1.04 5.07 -7.89
CA ALA A 259 -1.59 6.14 -8.72
C ALA A 259 -1.17 5.93 -10.18
N ASP A 260 -1.97 6.40 -11.14
CA ASP A 260 -1.57 6.48 -12.55
C ASP A 260 -0.57 7.65 -12.71
N MET A 261 0.73 7.34 -12.81
CA MET A 261 1.82 8.33 -12.79
C MET A 261 2.25 8.75 -14.20
N ASN A 262 1.81 8.05 -15.23
CA ASN A 262 2.11 8.36 -16.63
C ASN A 262 0.88 8.76 -17.47
N SER A 263 -0.30 8.80 -16.85
CA SER A 263 -1.60 9.17 -17.43
C SER A 263 -2.06 8.22 -18.54
N ASP A 264 -1.73 6.94 -18.40
CA ASP A 264 -2.05 5.93 -19.41
C ASP A 264 -3.31 5.09 -19.09
N GLY A 265 -3.96 5.39 -17.95
CA GLY A 265 -5.18 4.75 -17.46
C GLY A 265 -4.94 3.48 -16.64
N VAL A 266 -3.70 3.01 -16.50
CA VAL A 266 -3.33 1.87 -15.65
C VAL A 266 -2.62 2.41 -14.40
N PRO A 267 -3.05 2.03 -13.18
CA PRO A 267 -2.37 2.43 -11.96
C PRO A 267 -0.94 1.89 -11.89
N ASP A 268 -0.01 2.75 -11.49
CA ASP A 268 1.37 2.41 -11.19
C ASP A 268 1.58 2.27 -9.68
N ILE A 269 2.63 1.54 -9.30
CA ILE A 269 3.00 1.30 -7.91
C ILE A 269 4.21 2.15 -7.54
N ILE A 270 4.07 2.97 -6.51
CA ILE A 270 5.13 3.81 -5.95
C ILE A 270 5.62 3.17 -4.67
N LEU A 271 6.87 2.73 -4.63
CA LEU A 271 7.43 2.05 -3.46
C LEU A 271 8.95 2.25 -3.36
N PRO A 272 9.54 2.14 -2.16
CA PRO A 272 10.97 2.28 -1.99
C PRO A 272 11.75 1.06 -2.48
N ASP A 273 12.97 1.33 -2.92
CA ASP A 273 14.02 0.33 -3.08
C ASP A 273 14.32 -0.41 -1.75
N ASP A 274 15.13 -1.45 -1.80
CA ASP A 274 15.49 -2.26 -0.64
C ASP A 274 16.24 -1.47 0.45
N THR A 275 16.95 -0.41 0.08
CA THR A 275 17.65 0.48 1.01
C THR A 275 16.73 1.50 1.67
N ARG A 276 15.56 1.75 1.07
CA ARG A 276 14.60 2.82 1.37
C ARG A 276 15.17 4.23 1.21
N ARG A 277 16.07 4.41 0.25
CA ARG A 277 16.72 5.70 -0.06
C ARG A 277 16.31 6.28 -1.41
N ASP A 278 15.67 5.47 -2.24
CA ASP A 278 15.09 5.91 -3.49
C ASP A 278 13.64 5.41 -3.55
N LEU A 279 12.77 6.18 -4.20
CA LEU A 279 11.41 5.73 -4.54
C LEU A 279 11.41 5.35 -6.01
N GLU A 280 10.87 4.18 -6.31
CA GLU A 280 10.64 3.71 -7.67
C GLU A 280 9.15 3.79 -7.99
N VAL A 281 8.86 4.17 -9.24
CA VAL A 281 7.51 4.09 -9.80
C VAL A 281 7.50 2.97 -10.82
N VAL A 282 6.80 1.88 -10.50
CA VAL A 282 6.79 0.63 -11.25
C VAL A 282 5.43 0.43 -11.91
N THR A 283 5.43 0.20 -13.22
CA THR A 283 4.24 -0.18 -13.99
C THR A 283 4.32 -1.66 -14.36
N PHE A 284 3.18 -2.35 -14.42
CA PHE A 284 3.07 -3.69 -14.99
C PHE A 284 2.35 -3.69 -16.34
N LYS A 285 1.99 -2.51 -16.85
CA LYS A 285 1.33 -2.39 -18.15
C LYS A 285 2.18 -3.01 -19.26
N GLY A 286 1.56 -3.93 -20.00
CA GLY A 286 2.22 -4.70 -21.05
C GLY A 286 2.86 -6.00 -20.55
N GLY A 287 2.55 -6.42 -19.32
CA GLY A 287 2.79 -7.78 -18.82
C GLY A 287 4.16 -8.04 -18.20
N GLU A 288 5.03 -7.04 -18.11
CA GLU A 288 6.31 -7.13 -17.39
C GLU A 288 6.51 -5.86 -16.56
N ALA A 289 7.10 -6.02 -15.36
CA ALA A 289 7.44 -4.90 -14.50
C ALA A 289 8.46 -3.96 -15.18
N LYS A 290 8.16 -2.67 -15.18
CA LYS A 290 9.06 -1.62 -15.68
C LYS A 290 9.08 -0.44 -14.71
N THR A 291 10.28 -0.01 -14.34
CA THR A 291 10.45 1.26 -13.62
C THR A 291 10.26 2.41 -14.60
N LEU A 292 9.20 3.21 -14.41
CA LEU A 292 8.92 4.41 -15.18
C LEU A 292 9.97 5.49 -14.90
N PHE A 293 10.25 5.72 -13.62
CA PHE A 293 11.29 6.61 -13.15
C PHE A 293 11.60 6.34 -11.67
N GLU A 294 12.72 6.92 -11.23
CA GLU A 294 13.23 6.83 -9.86
C GLU A 294 13.39 8.23 -9.26
N ILE A 295 13.13 8.36 -7.97
CA ILE A 295 13.29 9.61 -7.22
C ILE A 295 14.29 9.37 -6.10
N SER A 296 15.44 10.04 -6.19
CA SER A 296 16.36 10.06 -5.04
C SER A 296 15.87 10.99 -3.95
N ILE A 297 15.46 10.40 -2.82
CA ILE A 297 14.74 11.15 -1.78
C ILE A 297 15.68 11.91 -0.84
N GLY A 298 17.00 11.70 -0.95
CA GLY A 298 18.03 12.42 -0.19
C GLY A 298 17.97 12.16 1.32
N GLY A 299 17.48 10.98 1.71
CA GLY A 299 17.28 10.57 3.10
C GLY A 299 16.90 9.10 3.17
N ARG A 300 16.21 8.69 4.23
CA ARG A 300 15.65 7.34 4.33
C ARG A 300 14.17 7.41 4.64
N LEU A 301 13.36 6.72 3.84
CA LEU A 301 11.92 6.65 4.01
C LEU A 301 11.57 5.97 5.35
N ALA A 302 10.75 6.66 6.15
CA ALA A 302 10.40 6.23 7.50
C ALA A 302 8.90 6.33 7.80
N GLY A 303 8.13 7.01 6.96
CA GLY A 303 6.69 7.17 7.12
C GLY A 303 5.91 6.84 5.85
N PRO A 304 4.62 7.20 5.84
CA PRO A 304 3.71 6.85 4.77
C PRO A 304 4.04 7.59 3.46
N VAL A 305 3.66 6.98 2.34
CA VAL A 305 3.70 7.52 0.98
C VAL A 305 2.26 7.74 0.50
N ALA A 306 2.01 8.84 -0.19
CA ALA A 306 0.73 9.13 -0.84
C ALA A 306 0.97 9.82 -2.17
N ALA A 307 0.08 9.63 -3.14
CA ALA A 307 0.12 10.30 -4.42
C ALA A 307 -1.22 10.98 -4.73
N ALA A 308 -1.17 12.23 -5.16
CA ALA A 308 -2.34 13.03 -5.52
C ALA A 308 -1.93 14.16 -6.45
N ASP A 309 -2.83 14.63 -7.30
CA ASP A 309 -2.67 15.89 -8.04
C ASP A 309 -2.88 17.07 -7.05
N ILE A 310 -1.79 17.68 -6.60
CA ILE A 310 -1.76 18.71 -5.55
C ILE A 310 -1.78 20.11 -6.16
N ASP A 311 -1.14 20.30 -7.32
CA ASP A 311 -1.09 21.60 -8.01
C ASP A 311 -2.15 21.79 -9.09
N GLY A 312 -2.87 20.74 -9.46
CA GLY A 312 -4.00 20.77 -10.39
C GLY A 312 -3.59 20.67 -11.87
N ASP A 313 -2.38 20.21 -12.18
CA ASP A 313 -1.90 20.05 -13.55
C ASP A 313 -2.39 18.76 -14.23
N GLY A 314 -3.04 17.86 -13.47
CA GLY A 314 -3.58 16.58 -13.93
C GLY A 314 -2.60 15.41 -13.81
N ARG A 315 -1.40 15.61 -13.24
CA ARG A 315 -0.43 14.58 -12.90
C ARG A 315 -0.32 14.48 -11.37
N PRO A 316 -0.12 13.28 -10.80
CA PRO A 316 0.05 13.18 -9.36
C PRO A 316 1.46 13.58 -8.91
N GLU A 317 1.54 14.36 -7.84
CA GLU A 317 2.75 14.51 -7.02
C GLU A 317 2.82 13.39 -5.98
N ILE A 318 4.05 13.04 -5.57
CA ILE A 318 4.31 12.01 -4.55
C ILE A 318 4.73 12.67 -3.24
N ALA A 319 3.96 12.46 -2.19
CA ALA A 319 4.32 12.88 -0.84
C ALA A 319 4.80 11.72 0.01
N PHE A 320 5.85 11.97 0.79
CA PHE A 320 6.45 10.97 1.66
C PHE A 320 7.15 11.60 2.86
N VAL A 321 7.43 10.77 3.87
CA VAL A 321 8.05 11.21 5.12
C VAL A 321 9.39 10.50 5.35
N LEU A 322 10.43 11.30 5.52
CA LEU A 322 11.77 10.81 5.80
C LEU A 322 12.01 10.66 7.31
N THR A 323 13.07 9.93 7.65
CA THR A 323 13.61 9.89 9.01
C THR A 323 13.87 11.32 9.52
N GLY A 324 13.50 11.59 10.77
CA GLY A 324 13.57 12.94 11.35
C GLY A 324 12.35 13.80 11.06
N ASP A 325 11.22 13.19 10.67
CA ASP A 325 9.92 13.85 10.49
C ASP A 325 9.95 14.97 9.43
N VAL A 326 10.63 14.73 8.31
CA VAL A 326 10.64 15.65 7.16
C VAL A 326 9.61 15.20 6.15
N LEU A 327 8.56 16.01 5.94
CA LEU A 327 7.63 15.84 4.83
C LEU A 327 8.30 16.33 3.54
N VAL A 328 8.19 15.53 2.50
CA VAL A 328 8.61 15.88 1.14
C VAL A 328 7.43 15.69 0.22
N ILE A 329 7.21 16.64 -0.69
CA ILE A 329 6.41 16.47 -1.90
C ILE A 329 7.38 16.49 -3.06
N ALA A 330 7.36 15.45 -3.89
CA ALA A 330 8.09 15.34 -5.12
C ALA A 330 7.13 15.52 -6.29
N ASP A 331 7.46 16.48 -7.13
CA ASP A 331 6.80 16.76 -8.39
C ASP A 331 7.66 16.17 -9.51
N PRO A 332 7.20 15.07 -10.15
CA PRO A 332 7.95 14.38 -11.20
C PRO A 332 7.83 15.06 -12.57
N SER A 333 7.00 16.11 -12.69
CA SER A 333 6.86 16.87 -13.93
C SER A 333 8.09 17.78 -14.14
N PRO A 334 8.62 17.87 -15.38
CA PRO A 334 9.70 18.80 -15.73
C PRO A 334 9.28 20.27 -15.76
#